data_AF-A0A2T2TMU5-F1
#
_entry.id   AF-A0A2T2TMU5-F1
#
_cell.length_a   1.000
_cell.length_b   1.000
_cell.length_c   1.000
_cell.angle_alpha   90.00
_cell.angle_beta   90.00
_cell.angle_gamma   90.00
#
_symmetry.space_group_name_H-M   'P 1'
#
loop_
_entity.id
_entity.type
_entity.pdbx_description
1 polymer ?
#
loop_
_entity_poly.entity_id
_entity_poly.type
_entity_poly.pdbx_seq_one_letter_code
_entity_poly.pdbx_strand_id
1 'polypeptide(L)' 'LALVLVSFADALGAFKSTAYTAVPHGSHDHYVPDRCGDDAPRTGEFPMREPREGERITCEGQIISE' A
#
# COMPACT_ATOMS: atom_id res chain seq x y z
N LEU A 1 24.24 -6.51 15.14
CA LEU A 1 24.34 -6.44 13.66
C LEU A 1 23.13 -7.11 12.98
N ALA A 2 22.84 -8.38 13.27
CA ALA A 2 21.72 -9.11 12.63
C ALA A 2 20.34 -8.44 12.82
N LEU A 3 20.00 -8.02 14.05
CA LEU A 3 18.74 -7.31 14.32
C LEU A 3 18.60 -6.01 13.51
N VAL A 4 19.70 -5.26 13.33
CA VAL A 4 19.70 -4.01 12.54
C VAL A 4 19.44 -4.29 11.06
N LEU A 5 19.99 -5.38 10.53
CA LEU A 5 19.75 -5.80 9.15
C LEU A 5 18.31 -6.27 8.93
N VAL A 6 17.75 -7.02 9.89
CA VAL A 6 16.35 -7.47 9.84
C VAL A 6 15.40 -6.29 9.90
N SER A 7 15.60 -5.35 10.85
CA SER A 7 14.76 -4.16 10.95
C SER A 7 14.86 -3.26 9.71
N PHE A 8 16.04 -3.19 9.08
CA PHE A 8 16.23 -2.39 7.88
C PHE A 8 15.53 -3.03 6.67
N ALA A 9 15.63 -4.36 6.52
CA ALA A 9 14.93 -5.09 5.47
C ALA A 9 13.40 -4.99 5.64
N ASP A 10 12.91 -5.09 6.88
CA ASP A 10 11.49 -4.93 7.20
C ASP A 10 10.99 -3.51 6.89
N ALA A 11 11.76 -2.48 7.24
CA ALA A 11 11.43 -1.08 6.91
C ALA A 11 11.37 -0.81 5.39
N LEU A 12 12.14 -1.54 4.58
CA LEU A 12 12.06 -1.51 3.12
C LEU A 12 10.92 -2.36 2.56
N GLY A 13 10.11 -2.99 3.41
CA GLY A 13 9.00 -3.85 3.02
C GLY A 13 9.43 -5.22 2.49
N ALA A 14 10.66 -5.68 2.75
CA ALA A 14 11.16 -6.95 2.22
C ALA A 14 10.34 -8.18 2.68
N PHE A 15 9.63 -8.06 3.79
CA PHE A 15 8.76 -9.11 4.35
C PHE A 15 7.27 -8.77 4.24
N LYS A 16 6.91 -7.69 3.52
CA LYS A 16 5.53 -7.27 3.38
C LYS A 16 4.78 -8.24 2.47
N SER A 17 3.66 -8.76 2.95
CA SER A 17 2.84 -9.72 2.22
C SER A 17 1.78 -9.08 1.32
N THR A 18 1.55 -7.78 1.44
CA THR A 18 0.54 -7.03 0.67
C THR A 18 1.19 -6.13 -0.38
N ALA A 19 0.48 -5.89 -1.48
CA ALA A 19 0.93 -5.02 -2.58
C ALA A 19 0.50 -3.54 -2.43
N TYR A 20 0.04 -3.15 -1.23
CA TYR A 20 -0.42 -1.81 -0.90
C TYR A 20 0.00 -1.42 0.51
N THR A 21 0.13 -0.11 0.76
CA THR A 21 0.37 0.50 2.06
C THR A 21 -0.89 1.18 2.56
N ALA A 22 -1.29 0.92 3.81
CA ALA A 22 -2.30 1.72 4.50
C ALA A 22 -1.66 3.02 4.97
N VAL A 23 -2.18 4.15 4.50
CA VAL A 23 -1.70 5.49 4.81
C VAL A 23 -2.74 6.22 5.67
N PRO A 24 -2.45 6.49 6.95
CA PRO A 24 -3.36 7.22 7.82
C PRO A 24 -3.60 8.64 7.31
N HIS A 25 -4.87 9.05 7.28
CA HIS A 25 -5.27 10.38 6.82
C HIS A 25 -6.48 10.89 7.62
N GLY A 26 -6.19 11.55 8.75
CA GLY A 26 -7.22 12.00 9.68
C GLY A 26 -7.75 10.85 10.52
N SER A 27 -9.02 10.48 10.34
CA SER A 27 -9.72 9.45 11.12
C SER A 27 -9.85 8.10 10.41
N HIS A 28 -9.25 7.95 9.23
CA HIS A 28 -9.34 6.76 8.40
C HIS A 28 -8.02 6.54 7.65
N ASP A 29 -7.89 5.36 7.05
CA ASP A 29 -6.73 5.00 6.24
C ASP A 29 -7.11 5.00 4.76
N HIS A 30 -6.15 5.36 3.90
CA HIS A 30 -6.21 5.12 2.46
C HIS A 30 -5.26 3.99 2.07
N TYR A 31 -5.69 3.12 1.17
CA TYR A 31 -4.88 1.97 0.74
C TYR A 31 -4.23 2.29 -0.61
N VAL A 32 -2.92 2.53 -0.60
CA VAL A 32 -2.13 3.01 -1.75
C VAL A 32 -1.26 1.88 -2.29
N PRO A 33 -1.31 1.54 -3.59
CA PRO A 33 -0.43 0.52 -4.17
C PRO A 33 1.04 0.91 -4.03
N ASP A 34 1.91 -0.08 -3.74
CA ASP A 34 3.33 0.18 -3.45
C ASP A 34 4.15 0.62 -4.67
N ARG A 35 3.62 0.44 -5.89
CA ARG A 35 4.34 0.67 -7.14
C ARG A 35 3.48 1.47 -8.12
N CYS A 36 3.39 2.77 -7.89
CA CYS A 36 2.83 3.72 -8.85
C CYS A 36 3.88 4.78 -9.23
N GLY A 37 3.79 5.30 -10.46
CA GLY A 37 4.64 6.39 -10.92
C GLY A 37 4.20 7.75 -10.37
N ASP A 38 4.91 8.80 -10.78
CA ASP A 38 4.65 10.18 -10.32
C ASP A 38 3.27 10.72 -10.72
N ASP A 39 2.61 10.09 -11.70
CA ASP A 39 1.26 10.44 -12.17
C ASP A 39 0.13 9.83 -11.32
N ALA A 40 0.45 9.15 -10.22
CA ALA A 40 -0.55 8.59 -9.32
C ALA A 40 -1.45 9.68 -8.71
N PRO A 41 -2.73 9.38 -8.42
CA PRO A 41 -3.61 10.25 -7.67
C PRO A 41 -3.02 10.64 -6.32
N ARG A 42 -3.56 11.69 -5.71
CA ARG A 42 -3.18 12.02 -4.34
C ARG A 42 -3.66 10.93 -3.39
N THR A 43 -2.96 10.72 -2.26
CA THR A 43 -3.33 9.73 -1.24
C THR A 43 -4.83 9.76 -0.88
N GLY A 44 -5.41 10.95 -0.77
CA GLY A 44 -6.82 11.13 -0.43
C GLY A 44 -7.84 10.64 -1.47
N GLU A 45 -7.39 10.28 -2.67
CA GLU A 45 -8.22 9.77 -3.77
C GLU A 45 -8.23 8.23 -3.83
N PHE A 46 -7.36 7.56 -3.06
CA PHE A 46 -7.34 6.10 -2.99
C PHE A 46 -8.49 5.55 -2.14
N PRO A 47 -8.85 4.26 -2.29
CA PRO A 47 -9.90 3.64 -1.50
C PRO A 47 -9.63 3.68 0.01
N MET A 48 -10.70 3.79 0.81
CA MET A 48 -10.65 3.71 2.29
C MET A 48 -10.98 2.31 2.82
N ARG A 49 -10.97 1.31 1.93
CA ARG A 49 -11.25 -0.09 2.23
C ARG A 49 -10.11 -0.95 1.69
N GLU A 50 -9.70 -1.90 2.50
CA GLU A 50 -8.73 -2.94 2.11
C GLU A 50 -9.30 -3.83 0.99
N PRO A 51 -8.50 -4.22 -0.02
CA PRO A 51 -8.92 -5.18 -1.04
C PRO A 51 -9.19 -6.54 -0.39
N ARG A 52 -10.20 -7.27 -0.89
CA ARG A 52 -10.49 -8.65 -0.52
C ARG A 52 -9.54 -9.60 -1.25
N GLU A 53 -9.60 -10.87 -0.86
CA GLU A 53 -9.04 -11.96 -1.65
C GLU A 53 -9.54 -11.89 -3.10
N GLY A 54 -8.60 -11.94 -4.05
CA GLY A 54 -8.89 -11.80 -5.48
C GLY A 54 -9.15 -10.38 -5.96
N GLU A 55 -8.94 -9.35 -5.13
CA GLU A 55 -8.98 -7.95 -5.54
C GLU A 55 -7.59 -7.31 -5.47
N ARG A 56 -7.35 -6.29 -6.32
CA ARG A 56 -6.21 -5.39 -6.23
C ARG A 56 -6.63 -3.93 -6.30
N ILE A 57 -5.77 -3.04 -5.79
CA ILE A 57 -5.89 -1.59 -5.99
C ILE A 57 -5.02 -1.20 -7.18
N THR A 58 -5.59 -0.49 -8.15
CA THR A 58 -4.86 0.03 -9.31
C THR A 58 -4.19 1.36 -8.99
N CYS A 59 -3.24 1.77 -9.83
CA CYS A 59 -2.58 3.07 -9.66
C CYS A 59 -3.49 4.26 -9.95
N GLU A 60 -4.68 4.04 -10.51
CA GLU A 60 -5.74 5.03 -10.69
C GLU A 60 -6.70 5.11 -9.48
N GLY A 61 -6.40 4.40 -8.39
CA GLY A 61 -7.19 4.44 -7.17
C GLY A 61 -8.46 3.59 -7.20
N GLN A 62 -8.51 2.55 -8.04
CA GLN A 62 -9.68 1.67 -8.16
C GLN A 62 -9.42 0.31 -7.54
N ILE A 63 -10.45 -0.28 -6.91
CA ILE A 63 -10.42 -1.70 -6.54
C ILE A 63 -10.99 -2.49 -7.73
N ILE A 64 -10.22 -3.43 -8.25
CA ILE A 64 -10.66 -4.33 -9.32
C ILE A 64 -10.46 -5.79 -8.92
N SER A 65 -11.22 -6.69 -9.54
CA SER A 65 -10.96 -8.13 -9.46
C SER A 65 -9.74 -8.51 -10.31
N GLU A 66 -8.94 -9.45 -9.80
CA GLU A 66 -7.88 -10.15 -10.53
C GLU A 66 -8.44 -11.20 -11.51
#